data_AF-A0A822YBB3-F1
#
_entry.id   AF-A0A822YBB3-F1
#
_cell.length_a   1.000
_cell.length_b   1.000
_cell.length_c   1.000
_cell.angle_alpha   90.00
_cell.angle_beta   90.00
_cell.angle_gamma   90.00
#
_symmetry.space_group_name_H-M   'P 1'
#
loop_
_entity.id
_entity.type
_entity.pdbx_description
1 polymer ?
#
loop_
_entity_poly.entity_id
_entity_poly.type
_entity_poly.pdbx_seq_one_letter_code
_entity_poly.pdbx_strand_id
1 'polypeptide(L)'
;MDQNNSSAVKTVFPVLINIIFMMLRTLAQETRPADPQFDACAPRNCGKGPNISYPFWIPSPQKSYCGLPRSEVTCQNSDPVLKMPDDDYLIQGIFYSNNSF
;
A
#
# COMPACT_ATOMS: atom_id res chain seq x y z
N MET A 1 46.31 -44.74 3.11
CA MET A 1 44.98 -44.57 2.47
C MET A 1 43.99 -44.70 3.62
N ASP A 2 43.33 -43.68 4.19
CA ASP A 2 42.97 -42.33 3.73
C ASP A 2 42.73 -41.39 4.94
N GLN A 3 43.77 -40.69 5.44
CA GLN A 3 43.62 -39.63 6.47
C GLN A 3 43.26 -38.26 5.88
N ASN A 4 43.22 -38.16 4.55
CA ASN A 4 42.90 -36.95 3.78
C ASN A 4 41.39 -36.64 3.69
N ASN A 5 40.52 -37.62 3.99
CA ASN A 5 39.06 -37.46 3.93
C ASN A 5 38.49 -36.75 5.19
N SER A 6 39.08 -36.96 6.37
CA SER A 6 38.55 -36.38 7.62
C SER A 6 38.83 -34.87 7.76
N SER A 7 40.00 -34.40 7.31
CA SER A 7 40.36 -32.98 7.36
C SER A 7 39.64 -32.14 6.29
N ALA A 8 39.35 -32.73 5.12
CA ALA A 8 38.57 -32.07 4.07
C ALA A 8 37.10 -31.89 4.51
N VAL A 9 36.48 -32.91 5.12
CA VAL A 9 35.08 -32.85 5.59
C VAL A 9 34.90 -31.80 6.70
N LYS A 10 35.88 -31.65 7.61
CA LYS A 10 35.84 -30.65 8.71
C LYS A 10 35.95 -29.20 8.23
N THR A 11 36.56 -28.95 7.09
CA THR A 11 36.74 -27.61 6.53
C THR A 11 35.61 -27.25 5.56
N VAL A 12 35.10 -28.23 4.80
CA VAL A 12 34.02 -28.02 3.83
C VAL A 12 32.67 -27.79 4.50
N PHE A 13 32.40 -28.48 5.61
CA PHE A 13 31.14 -28.37 6.37
C PHE A 13 30.85 -26.94 6.91
N PRO A 14 31.79 -26.27 7.62
CA PRO A 14 31.57 -24.90 8.09
C PRO A 14 31.54 -23.89 6.93
N VAL A 15 32.27 -24.13 5.84
CA VAL A 15 32.25 -23.26 4.65
C VAL A 15 30.89 -23.30 3.97
N LEU A 16 30.30 -24.49 3.80
CA LEU A 16 28.94 -24.66 3.26
C LEU A 16 27.89 -23.97 4.14
N ILE A 17 28.00 -24.12 5.46
CA ILE A 17 27.11 -23.44 6.42
C ILE A 17 27.22 -21.92 6.27
N ASN A 18 28.44 -21.36 6.20
CA ASN A 18 28.63 -19.92 6.00
C ASN A 18 28.06 -19.42 4.67
N ILE A 19 28.24 -20.17 3.57
CA ILE A 19 27.66 -19.84 2.27
C ILE A 19 26.13 -19.83 2.34
N ILE A 20 25.52 -20.82 3.00
CA ILE A 20 24.07 -20.87 3.22
C ILE A 20 23.61 -19.65 4.04
N PHE A 21 24.31 -19.29 5.12
CA PHE A 21 24.00 -18.10 5.90
C PHE A 21 24.10 -16.80 5.08
N MET A 22 25.09 -16.67 4.19
CA MET A 22 25.22 -15.52 3.28
C MET A 22 24.07 -15.45 2.27
N MET A 23 23.68 -16.58 1.69
CA MET A 23 22.54 -16.69 0.76
C MET A 23 21.19 -16.41 1.46
N LEU A 24 21.07 -16.71 2.76
CA LEU A 24 19.91 -16.33 3.55
C LEU A 24 19.81 -14.81 3.80
N ARG A 25 20.92 -14.07 3.77
CA ARG A 25 20.90 -12.59 3.91
C ARG A 25 20.40 -11.88 2.66
N THR A 26 20.60 -12.45 1.48
CA THR A 26 20.15 -11.86 0.21
C THR A 26 18.65 -12.04 -0.05
N LEU A 27 17.98 -12.88 0.74
CA LEU A 27 16.52 -13.01 0.80
C LEU A 27 15.87 -12.04 1.79
N ALA A 28 16.59 -11.00 2.24
CA ALA A 28 15.95 -9.82 2.79
C ALA A 28 15.22 -9.13 1.64
N GLN A 29 13.94 -9.47 1.49
CA GLN A 29 13.06 -8.83 0.53
C GLN A 29 13.07 -7.33 0.81
N GLU A 30 13.65 -6.56 -0.10
CA GLU A 30 13.49 -5.10 -0.13
C GLU A 30 12.00 -4.82 -0.32
N THR A 31 11.24 -4.71 0.77
CA THR A 31 9.93 -4.08 0.75
C THR A 31 10.22 -2.65 0.39
N ARG A 32 10.05 -2.29 -0.89
CA ARG A 32 10.02 -0.88 -1.29
C ARG A 32 9.10 -0.18 -0.29
N PRO A 33 9.56 0.88 0.40
CA PRO A 33 8.66 1.69 1.21
C PRO A 33 7.47 2.03 0.33
N ALA A 34 6.26 1.85 0.84
CA ALA A 34 5.10 2.35 0.14
C ALA A 34 5.38 3.81 -0.21
N ASP A 35 5.13 4.18 -1.47
CA ASP A 35 5.36 5.55 -1.91
C ASP A 35 4.55 6.45 -0.96
N PRO A 36 5.17 7.40 -0.23
CA PRO A 36 4.45 8.26 0.70
C PRO A 36 3.27 8.99 0.04
N GLN A 37 3.34 9.21 -1.28
CA GLN A 37 2.26 9.77 -2.08
C GLN A 37 1.09 8.80 -2.24
N PHE A 38 1.36 7.51 -2.40
CA PHE A 38 0.34 6.46 -2.45
C PHE A 38 -0.38 6.33 -1.11
N ASP A 39 0.37 6.31 0.00
CA ASP A 39 -0.20 6.22 1.35
C ASP A 39 -1.09 7.43 1.70
N ALA A 40 -0.72 8.62 1.20
CA ALA A 40 -1.52 9.83 1.33
C ALA A 40 -2.88 9.72 0.62
N CYS A 41 -2.99 8.87 -0.42
CA CYS A 41 -4.20 8.65 -1.21
C CYS A 41 -4.91 7.33 -0.92
N ALA A 42 -4.48 6.60 0.12
CA ALA A 42 -5.18 5.41 0.58
C ALA A 42 -6.67 5.72 0.82
N PRO A 43 -7.61 4.81 0.47
CA PRO A 43 -9.04 5.04 0.64
C PRO A 43 -9.42 5.40 2.09
N ARG A 44 -10.35 6.35 2.27
CA ARG A 44 -10.79 6.85 3.59
C ARG A 44 -12.30 6.89 3.71
N ASN A 45 -12.85 6.74 4.91
CA ASN A 45 -14.28 6.76 5.15
C ASN A 45 -14.62 7.90 6.12
N CYS A 46 -15.79 8.54 5.96
CA CYS A 46 -16.28 9.55 6.89
C CYS A 46 -16.82 8.96 8.22
N GLY A 47 -16.94 7.64 8.29
CA GLY A 47 -17.57 6.86 9.37
C GLY A 47 -18.84 6.15 8.88
N LYS A 48 -19.59 6.79 7.97
CA LYS A 48 -20.73 6.21 7.25
C LYS A 48 -20.48 6.22 5.75
N GLY A 49 -21.24 5.40 5.03
CA GLY A 49 -21.20 5.33 3.57
C GLY A 49 -19.94 4.63 3.04
N PRO A 50 -19.61 4.83 1.75
CA PRO A 50 -18.52 4.11 1.09
C PRO A 50 -17.14 4.67 1.45
N ASN A 51 -16.11 3.86 1.21
CA ASN A 51 -14.73 4.37 1.20
C ASN A 51 -14.54 5.31 0.01
N ILE A 52 -13.90 6.45 0.26
CA ILE A 52 -13.56 7.50 -0.69
C ILE A 52 -12.10 7.35 -1.11
N SER A 53 -11.91 7.13 -2.40
CA SER A 53 -10.63 7.13 -3.12
C SER A 53 -10.81 7.76 -4.49
N TYR A 54 -9.69 7.92 -5.21
CA TYR A 54 -9.65 8.43 -6.59
C TYR A 54 -10.83 7.87 -7.43
N PRO A 55 -11.59 8.71 -8.17
CA PRO A 55 -11.30 10.11 -8.48
C PRO A 55 -11.73 11.11 -7.40
N PHE A 56 -12.43 10.68 -6.36
CA PHE A 56 -12.89 11.52 -5.25
C PHE A 56 -11.85 11.56 -4.13
N TRP A 57 -11.90 12.59 -3.27
CA TRP A 57 -10.96 12.70 -2.17
C TRP A 57 -11.54 13.50 -1.00
N ILE A 58 -11.05 13.22 0.21
CA ILE A 58 -11.42 13.91 1.46
C ILE A 58 -10.26 14.82 1.90
N PRO A 59 -10.45 16.14 1.97
CA PRO A 59 -9.44 17.04 2.52
C PRO A 59 -9.10 16.66 3.95
N SER A 60 -7.80 16.49 4.25
CA SER A 60 -7.31 16.18 5.60
C SER A 60 -8.08 15.01 6.23
N PRO A 61 -7.85 13.77 5.76
CA PRO A 61 -6.50 13.21 5.77
C PRO A 61 -5.83 13.02 4.40
N GLN A 62 -6.58 13.07 3.28
CA GLN A 62 -5.97 12.93 1.96
C GLN A 62 -5.44 14.28 1.46
N LYS A 63 -4.54 14.23 0.48
CA LYS A 63 -4.01 15.41 -0.21
C LYS A 63 -4.83 15.72 -1.45
N SER A 64 -4.81 16.96 -1.90
CA SER A 64 -5.58 17.41 -3.08
C SER A 64 -5.20 16.67 -4.37
N TYR A 65 -3.97 16.17 -4.47
CA TYR A 65 -3.54 15.36 -5.63
C TYR A 65 -4.14 13.95 -5.66
N CYS A 66 -4.89 13.53 -4.63
CA CYS A 66 -5.50 12.21 -4.57
C CYS A 66 -6.80 12.09 -5.37
N GLY A 67 -7.33 13.20 -5.91
CA GLY A 67 -8.55 13.20 -6.70
C GLY A 67 -8.57 14.30 -7.76
N LEU A 68 -9.71 14.41 -8.44
CA LEU A 68 -9.92 15.38 -9.51
C LEU A 68 -10.36 16.75 -8.96
N PRO A 69 -10.20 17.84 -9.74
CA PRO A 69 -10.82 19.11 -9.42
C PRO A 69 -12.33 18.94 -9.21
N ARG A 70 -12.90 19.61 -8.19
CA ARG A 70 -14.34 19.60 -7.87
C ARG A 70 -14.92 18.21 -7.53
N SER A 71 -14.08 17.28 -7.12
CA SER A 71 -14.47 15.96 -6.61
C SER A 71 -14.23 15.82 -5.10
N GLU A 72 -14.17 16.97 -4.43
CA GLU A 72 -13.93 17.07 -3.00
C GLU A 72 -15.15 16.57 -2.21
N VAL A 73 -14.90 15.65 -1.28
CA VAL A 73 -15.89 15.09 -0.38
C VAL A 73 -15.63 15.60 1.03
N THR A 74 -16.63 16.23 1.62
CA THR A 74 -16.61 16.70 3.00
C THR A 74 -17.31 15.70 3.91
N CYS A 75 -16.79 15.48 5.11
CA CYS A 75 -17.44 14.65 6.12
C CYS A 75 -18.28 15.53 7.05
N GLN A 76 -19.60 15.42 7.00
CA GLN A 76 -20.53 16.16 7.88
C GLN A 76 -21.27 15.16 8.78
N ASN A 77 -21.05 15.21 10.10
CA ASN A 77 -21.67 14.25 11.04
C ASN A 77 -21.46 12.77 10.65
N SER A 78 -20.25 12.46 10.19
CA SER A 78 -19.83 11.17 9.62
C SER A 78 -20.43 10.77 8.28
N ASP A 79 -21.30 11.61 7.71
CA ASP A 79 -21.89 11.40 6.38
C ASP A 79 -21.00 12.03 5.29
N PRO A 80 -20.70 11.29 4.19
CA PRO A 80 -19.89 11.81 3.09
C PRO A 80 -20.74 12.68 2.16
N VAL A 81 -20.37 13.96 2.00
CA VAL A 81 -21.10 14.96 1.21
C VAL A 81 -20.21 15.48 0.08
N LEU A 82 -20.64 15.28 -1.16
CA LEU A 82 -20.05 15.86 -2.36
C LEU A 82 -20.57 17.30 -2.52
N LYS A 83 -19.64 18.26 -2.56
CA LYS A 83 -19.96 19.68 -2.76
C LYS A 83 -20.02 20.01 -4.25
N MET A 84 -21.18 20.44 -4.72
CA MET A 84 -21.38 21.00 -6.06
C MET A 84 -21.73 22.50 -5.94
N PRO A 85 -21.63 23.32 -6.99
CA PRO A 85 -21.95 24.74 -6.91
C PRO A 85 -23.40 25.01 -6.58
N ASP A 86 -24.29 24.16 -7.09
CA ASP A 86 -25.73 24.36 -7.04
C ASP A 86 -26.35 23.67 -5.82
N ASP A 87 -25.80 22.51 -5.41
CA ASP A 87 -26.32 21.74 -4.28
C ASP A 87 -25.27 20.77 -3.71
N ASP A 88 -25.57 20.27 -2.52
CA ASP A 88 -24.80 19.28 -1.79
C ASP A 88 -25.43 17.89 -1.89
N TYR A 89 -24.62 16.87 -2.19
CA TYR A 89 -25.12 15.52 -2.40
C TYR A 89 -24.54 14.54 -1.37
N LEU A 90 -25.42 13.83 -0.67
CA LEU A 90 -25.04 12.73 0.21
C LEU A 90 -24.62 11.50 -0.62
N ILE A 91 -23.40 11.02 -0.43
CA ILE A 91 -22.89 9.85 -1.13
C ILE A 91 -23.39 8.59 -0.43
N GLN A 92 -24.29 7.86 -1.08
CA GLN A 92 -24.79 6.57 -0.57
C GLN A 92 -23.92 5.38 -0.99
N GLY A 93 -23.26 5.46 -2.15
CA GLY A 93 -22.42 4.39 -2.68
C GLY A 93 -21.54 4.88 -3.82
N ILE A 94 -20.37 4.25 -3.99
CA ILE A 94 -19.47 4.49 -5.11
C ILE A 94 -19.10 3.13 -5.71
N PHE A 95 -19.21 3.01 -7.03
CA PHE A 95 -18.84 1.83 -7.78
C PHE A 95 -17.54 2.12 -8.54
N TYR A 96 -16.40 1.73 -7.97
CA TYR A 96 -15.07 1.96 -8.58
C TYR A 96 -14.78 1.07 -9.79
N SER A 97 -15.58 0.02 -9.98
CA SER A 97 -15.47 -0.93 -11.07
C SER A 97 -16.70 -0.88 -11.98
N ASN A 98 -16.52 -0.27 -13.15
CA ASN A 98 -17.04 -0.78 -14.41
C ASN A 98 -16.15 -0.25 -15.55
N ASN A 99 -15.10 -1.00 -15.91
CA ASN A 99 -14.26 -0.71 -17.08
C ASN A 99 -15.03 -1.00 -18.39
N SER A 100 -16.23 -0.45 -18.55
CA SER A 100 -16.88 -0.39 -19.85
C SER A 100 -16.35 0.86 -20.56
N PHE A 101 -15.39 0.64 -21.45
CA PHE A 101 -15.10 1.54 -22.57
C PHE A 101 -16.28 1.62 -23.52
#